data_AF-A0A4Y8BYY2-F1
#
_entry.id   AF-A0A4Y8BYY2-F1
#
_cell.length_a   1.000
_cell.length_b   1.000
_cell.length_c   1.000
_cell.angle_alpha   90.00
_cell.angle_beta   90.00
_cell.angle_gamma   90.00
#
_symmetry.space_group_name_H-M   'P 1'
#
loop_
_entity.id
_entity.type
_entity.pdbx_description
1 polymer ?
#
loop_
_entity_poly.entity_id
_entity_poly.type
_entity_poly.pdbx_seq_one_letter_code
_entity_poly.pdbx_strand_id
1 'polypeptide(L)' 'KEYAEKCGMPYVNHRWLGGMMTNFGTIRQSIRKLEVIEKMEEDGSIKLLTKKEALMLTRKKEKLLAYLGGIR' A
#
# COMPACT_ATOMS: atom_id res chain seq x y z
N LYS A 1 -16.37 -2.59 -3.42
CA LYS A 1 -15.15 -3.33 -3.82
C LYS A 1 -15.41 -4.12 -5.09
N GLU A 2 -16.20 -5.20 -5.02
CA GLU A 2 -16.46 -6.11 -6.16
C GLU A 2 -16.93 -5.43 -7.45
N TYR A 3 -17.90 -4.51 -7.38
CA TYR A 3 -18.39 -3.83 -8.60
C TYR A 3 -17.35 -2.93 -9.25
N ALA A 4 -16.53 -2.24 -8.45
CA ALA A 4 -15.46 -1.37 -8.98
C ALA A 4 -14.33 -2.20 -9.60
N GLU A 5 -14.00 -3.34 -9.00
CA GLU A 5 -13.03 -4.31 -9.55
C GLU A 5 -13.52 -4.89 -10.88
N LYS A 6 -14.80 -5.24 -10.99
CA LYS A 6 -15.42 -5.70 -12.25
C LYS A 6 -15.37 -4.63 -13.35
N CYS A 7 -15.54 -3.36 -12.98
CA CYS A 7 -15.47 -2.24 -13.91
C CYS A 7 -14.02 -1.79 -14.22
N GLY A 8 -13.01 -2.33 -13.54
CA GLY A 8 -11.62 -1.92 -13.70
C GLY A 8 -11.32 -0.48 -13.29
N MET A 9 -12.19 0.13 -12.47
CA MET A 9 -12.05 1.54 -12.07
C MET A 9 -11.45 1.67 -10.67
N PRO A 10 -10.57 2.67 -10.44
CA PRO A 10 -10.03 2.92 -9.11
C PRO A 10 -11.12 3.24 -8.08
N TYR A 11 -10.95 2.74 -6.85
CA TYR A 11 -11.89 2.93 -5.75
C TYR A 11 -11.19 3.07 -4.40
N VAL A 12 -11.90 3.63 -3.43
CA VAL A 12 -11.49 3.68 -2.02
C VAL A 12 -12.60 3.07 -1.18
N ASN A 13 -12.30 2.00 -0.45
CA ASN A 13 -13.29 1.27 0.36
C ASN A 13 -13.08 1.39 1.87
N HIS A 14 -11.91 1.84 2.33
CA HIS A 14 -11.60 1.96 3.76
C HIS A 14 -11.67 3.41 4.26
N ARG A 15 -10.69 4.23 3.90
CA ARG A 15 -10.59 5.61 4.38
C ARG A 15 -10.02 6.50 3.29
N TRP A 16 -10.72 7.60 3.03
CA TRP A 16 -10.18 8.69 2.23
C TRP A 16 -9.10 9.44 3.02
N LEU A 17 -7.88 9.45 2.51
CA LEU A 17 -6.81 10.24 3.09
C LEU A 17 -6.95 11.68 2.58
N GLY A 18 -6.95 12.64 3.50
CA GLY A 18 -6.96 14.07 3.15
C GLY A 18 -5.82 14.37 2.19
N GLY A 19 -6.11 15.03 1.07
CA GLY A 19 -5.13 15.28 0.03
C GLY A 19 -4.98 14.17 -1.02
N MET A 20 -5.86 13.16 -1.07
CA MET A 20 -5.78 12.09 -2.07
C MET A 20 -5.78 12.60 -3.53
N MET A 21 -6.59 13.62 -3.83
CA MET A 21 -6.62 14.24 -5.17
C MET A 21 -5.77 15.51 -5.24
N THR A 22 -5.76 16.32 -4.17
CA THR A 22 -5.08 17.63 -4.18
C THR A 22 -3.57 17.53 -3.93
N ASN A 23 -3.10 16.44 -3.31
CA ASN A 23 -1.68 16.17 -3.08
C ASN A 23 -1.27 14.79 -3.63
N PHE A 24 -1.41 14.64 -4.94
CA PHE A 24 -1.07 13.37 -5.61
C PHE A 24 0.43 13.05 -5.56
N GLY A 25 1.31 14.05 -5.43
CA GLY A 25 2.76 13.85 -5.29
C GLY A 25 3.11 13.01 -4.06
N THR A 26 2.52 13.31 -2.91
CA THR A 26 2.73 12.54 -1.67
C THR A 26 2.04 11.17 -1.71
N ILE A 27 0.88 11.07 -2.36
CA ILE A 27 0.20 9.78 -2.56
C ILE A 27 1.06 8.86 -3.43
N ARG A 28 1.62 9.36 -4.52
CA ARG A 28 2.52 8.58 -5.39
C ARG A 28 3.76 8.09 -4.65
N GLN A 29 4.32 8.90 -3.75
CA GLN A 29 5.42 8.44 -2.88
C GLN A 29 4.97 7.32 -1.94
N SER A 30 3.74 7.37 -1.45
CA SER A 30 3.17 6.32 -0.60
C SER A 30 2.93 5.02 -1.37
N ILE A 31 2.48 5.09 -2.62
CA ILE A 31 2.37 3.95 -3.54
C ILE A 31 3.75 3.33 -3.80
N ARG A 32 4.76 4.16 -4.11
CA ARG A 32 6.13 3.67 -4.32
C ARG A 32 6.70 2.99 -3.07
N LYS A 33 6.39 3.49 -1.86
CA LYS A 33 6.78 2.82 -0.61
C LYS A 33 6.13 1.44 -0.49
N LEU A 34 4.88 1.28 -0.89
CA LEU A 34 4.21 -0.02 -0.91
C LEU A 34 4.91 -0.99 -1.85
N GLU A 35 5.21 -0.57 -3.09
CA GLU A 35 5.94 -1.39 -4.07
C GLU A 35 7.32 -1.84 -3.58
N VAL A 36 8.06 -0.94 -2.90
CA VAL A 36 9.37 -1.29 -2.32
C VAL A 36 9.23 -2.35 -1.23
N ILE A 37 8.20 -2.26 -0.39
CA ILE A 37 7.96 -3.26 0.66
C ILE A 37 7.57 -4.61 0.04
N GLU A 38 6.75 -4.62 -1.02
CA GLU A 38 6.40 -5.84 -1.76
C GLU A 38 7.64 -6.49 -2.39
N LYS A 39 8.51 -5.71 -3.05
CA LYS A 39 9.78 -6.21 -3.60
C LYS A 39 10.70 -6.79 -2.53
N MET A 40 10.82 -6.13 -1.38
CA MET A 40 11.63 -6.64 -0.27
C MET A 40 11.11 -7.98 0.28
N GLU A 41 9.80 -8.23 0.18
CA GLU A 41 9.16 -9.49 0.56
C GLU A 41 9.39 -10.59 -0.47
N GLU A 42 9.28 -10.26 -1.77
CA GLU A 42 9.58 -11.17 -2.89
C GLU A 42 11.06 -11.58 -2.92
N ASP A 43 11.96 -10.61 -2.75
CA ASP A 43 13.42 -10.84 -2.71
C ASP A 43 13.87 -11.57 -1.43
N GLY A 44 12.97 -11.77 -0.46
CA GLY A 44 13.28 -12.42 0.81
C GLY A 44 14.17 -11.60 1.76
N SER A 45 14.46 -10.34 1.42
CA SER A 45 15.27 -9.42 2.23
C SER A 45 14.64 -9.15 3.61
N ILE A 46 13.33 -9.32 3.75
CA ILE A 46 12.63 -9.25 5.04
C ILE A 46 13.17 -10.27 6.06
N LYS A 47 13.70 -11.42 5.61
CA LYS A 47 14.26 -12.45 6.49
C LYS A 47 15.59 -12.06 7.13
N LEU A 48 16.29 -11.07 6.57
CA LEU A 48 17.54 -10.53 7.11
C LEU A 48 17.29 -9.53 8.25
N LEU A 49 16.05 -9.04 8.40
CA LEU A 49 15.68 -8.09 9.44
C LEU A 49 15.35 -8.78 10.75
N THR A 50 15.39 -8.03 11.84
CA THR A 50 14.95 -8.54 13.14
C THR A 50 13.44 -8.83 13.11
N LYS A 51 12.98 -9.81 13.90
CA LYS A 51 11.55 -10.17 13.98
C LYS A 51 10.64 -8.96 14.25
N LYS A 52 11.11 -7.98 15.03
CA LYS A 52 10.38 -6.75 15.34
C LYS A 52 10.26 -5.84 14.11
N GLU A 53 11.34 -5.65 13.36
CA GLU A 53 11.34 -4.83 12.15
C GLU A 53 10.50 -5.46 11.04
N ALA A 54 10.61 -6.78 10.85
CA ALA A 54 9.77 -7.53 9.93
C ALA A 54 8.27 -7.38 10.27
N LEU A 55 7.91 -7.47 11.56
CA LEU A 55 6.53 -7.27 12.01
C LEU A 55 6.04 -5.83 11.74
N MET A 56 6.87 -4.82 12.00
CA MET A 56 6.54 -3.42 11.73
C MET A 56 6.32 -3.17 10.23
N LEU A 57 7.16 -3.74 9.37
CA LEU A 57 7.01 -3.65 7.92
C LEU A 57 5.73 -4.32 7.43
N THR A 58 5.41 -5.51 7.95
CA THR A 58 4.19 -6.25 7.60
C THR A 58 2.94 -5.44 7.93
N ARG A 59 2.86 -4.89 9.15
CA ARG A 59 1.76 -4.02 9.58
C ARG A 59 1.64 -2.76 8.71
N LYS A 60 2.78 -2.19 8.30
CA LYS A 60 2.81 -1.01 7.44
C LYS A 60 2.34 -1.33 6.03
N LYS A 61 2.72 -2.48 5.48
CA LYS A 61 2.23 -3.00 4.20
C LYS A 61 0.72 -3.16 4.21
N GLU A 62 0.19 -3.90 5.20
CA GLU A 62 -1.26 -4.12 5.34
C GLU A 62 -2.04 -2.81 5.41
N LYS A 63 -1.53 -1.84 6.18
CA LYS A 63 -2.16 -0.53 6.31
C LYS A 63 -2.15 0.26 4.99
N LEU A 64 -1.05 0.21 4.23
CA LEU A 64 -0.97 0.87 2.93
C LEU A 64 -1.85 0.18 1.88
N LEU A 65 -1.89 -1.16 1.85
CA LEU A 65 -2.80 -1.94 0.99
C LEU A 65 -4.26 -1.62 1.25
N ALA A 66 -4.65 -1.54 2.53
CA ALA A 66 -6.00 -1.21 2.92
C ALA A 66 -6.47 0.15 2.39
N TYR A 67 -5.58 1.14 2.29
CA TYR A 67 -5.94 2.50 1.87
C TYR A 67 -5.73 2.78 0.39
N LEU A 68 -4.67 2.23 -0.20
CA LEU A 68 -4.23 2.53 -1.56
C LEU A 68 -4.49 1.38 -2.54
N GLY A 69 -4.90 0.20 -2.06
CA GLY A 69 -5.07 -0.99 -2.88
C GLY A 69 -6.12 -0.87 -3.99
N GLY A 70 -7.11 0.01 -3.82
CA GLY A 70 -8.07 0.30 -4.89
C GLY A 70 -7.69 1.49 -5.78
N ILE A 71 -6.64 2.25 -5.45
CA ILE A 71 -6.13 3.38 -6.27
C ILE A 71 -5.00 2.92 -7.21
N ARG A 72 -4.36 1.79 -6.89
CA ARG A 72 -3.38 1.12 -7.73
C ARG A 72 -4.06 0.53 -8.97
#